data_AF-A0A833DUN5-F1
#
_entry.id   AF-A0A833DUN5-F1
#
_cell.length_a   1.000
_cell.length_b   1.000
_cell.length_c   1.000
_cell.angle_alpha   90.00
_cell.angle_beta   90.00
_cell.angle_gamma   90.00
#
_symmetry.space_group_name_H-M   'P 1'
#
loop_
_entity.id
_entity.type
_entity.pdbx_description
1 polymer ?
#
loop_
_entity_poly.entity_id
_entity_poly.type
_entity_poly.pdbx_seq_one_letter_code
_entity_poly.pdbx_strand_id
1 'polypeptide(L)'
;MRIVFGRSEKLADGSIRIGFVFKVDCNPPIATLDIRGSTFITATSSEELKELENQLSQNRVPPPILMATFSYVLPLLSLLARELGLPPPVPPPIAQTEHTTRREPTTGTGISYHV
;
A
#
# COMPACT_ATOMS: atom_id res chain seq x y z
N MET A 1 8.59 -3.05 1.35
CA MET A 1 7.50 -2.12 1.71
C MET A 1 6.87 -2.55 3.01
N ARG A 2 6.78 -1.65 3.99
CA ARG A 2 6.15 -1.90 5.30
C ARG A 2 5.41 -0.66 5.75
N ILE A 3 4.22 -0.84 6.34
CA ILE A 3 3.53 0.22 7.08
C ILE A 3 3.48 -0.16 8.56
N VAL A 4 3.67 0.83 9.42
CA VAL A 4 3.49 0.70 10.88
C VAL A 4 2.57 1.81 11.33
N PHE A 5 1.53 1.45 12.08
CA PHE A 5 0.65 2.42 12.70
C PHE A 5 1.11 2.70 14.14
N GLY A 6 1.00 3.96 14.54
CA GLY A 6 1.25 4.43 15.89
C GLY A 6 0.03 4.30 16.79
N ARG A 7 0.08 4.97 17.94
CA ARG A 7 -1.06 5.05 18.85
C ARG A 7 -2.21 5.84 18.22
N SER A 8 -3.43 5.43 18.54
CA SER A 8 -4.63 6.18 18.21
C SER A 8 -4.89 7.28 19.24
N GLU A 9 -5.47 8.38 18.78
CA GLU A 9 -5.87 9.54 19.57
C GLU A 9 -7.32 9.88 19.22
N LYS A 10 -8.15 10.15 20.23
CA LYS A 10 -9.53 10.60 20.03
C LYS A 10 -9.54 12.12 19.92
N LEU A 11 -10.19 12.64 18.88
CA LEU A 11 -10.30 14.06 18.62
C LEU A 11 -11.59 14.62 19.22
N ALA A 12 -11.63 15.95 19.36
CA ALA A 12 -12.76 16.67 19.97
C ALA A 12 -14.08 16.51 19.19
N ASP A 13 -13.99 16.27 17.87
CA ASP A 13 -15.12 16.02 16.98
C ASP A 13 -15.63 14.56 17.05
N GLY A 14 -15.04 13.72 17.90
CA GLY A 14 -15.39 12.32 18.05
C GLY A 14 -14.72 11.37 17.06
N SER A 15 -13.91 11.88 16.13
CA SER A 15 -13.12 11.06 15.22
C SER A 15 -11.86 10.49 15.91
N ILE A 16 -11.28 9.45 15.31
CA ILE A 16 -10.03 8.84 15.77
C ILE A 16 -8.94 9.17 14.78
N ARG A 17 -7.83 9.71 15.28
CA ARG A 17 -6.60 9.92 14.54
C ARG A 17 -5.63 8.77 14.83
N ILE A 18 -5.03 8.19 13.79
CA ILE A 18 -3.94 7.22 13.94
C ILE A 18 -2.75 7.63 13.07
N GLY A 19 -1.58 7.77 13.67
CA GLY A 19 -0.35 8.05 12.93
C GLY A 19 0.13 6.80 12.18
N PHE A 20 0.83 6.98 11.05
CA PHE A 20 1.52 5.87 10.38
C PHE A 20 2.89 6.29 9.83
N VAL A 21 3.76 5.29 9.70
CA VAL A 21 5.04 5.36 8.98
C VAL A 21 5.00 4.31 7.88
N PHE A 22 5.19 4.75 6.64
CA PHE A 22 5.25 3.92 5.46
C PHE A 22 6.67 3.93 4.91
N LYS A 23 7.31 2.77 4.91
CA LYS A 23 8.70 2.61 4.49
C LYS A 23 8.78 1.79 3.21
N VAL A 24 9.44 2.34 2.20
CA VAL A 24 9.75 1.63 0.96
C VAL A 24 11.21 1.73 0.62
N ASP A 25 11.82 0.56 0.48
CA ASP A 25 13.16 0.41 -0.07
C ASP A 25 13.03 0.20 -1.58
N CYS A 26 13.78 0.99 -2.35
CA CYS A 26 13.86 0.81 -3.80
C CYS A 26 14.57 -0.51 -4.14
N ASN A 27 14.24 -1.08 -5.29
CA ASN A 27 14.98 -2.20 -5.87
C ASN A 27 15.42 -1.84 -7.29
N PRO A 28 16.72 -1.72 -7.60
CA PRO A 28 17.89 -1.94 -6.73
C PRO A 28 17.94 -0.98 -5.51
N PRO A 29 18.67 -1.32 -4.42
CA PRO A 29 18.66 -0.59 -3.14
C PRO A 29 19.45 0.72 -3.19
N ILE A 30 18.97 1.65 -4.03
CA ILE A 30 19.58 2.96 -4.27
C ILE A 30 19.02 4.05 -3.36
N ALA A 31 17.84 3.84 -2.79
CA ALA A 31 17.16 4.78 -1.91
C ALA A 31 16.12 4.08 -1.03
N THR A 32 15.77 4.76 0.06
CA THR A 32 14.68 4.39 0.96
C THR A 32 13.79 5.61 1.19
N LEU A 33 12.48 5.42 1.07
CA LEU A 33 11.46 6.43 1.23
C LEU A 33 10.65 6.15 2.50
N ASP A 34 10.72 7.06 3.46
CA ASP A 34 9.97 7.01 4.72
C ASP A 34 8.89 8.11 4.72
N ILE A 35 7.64 7.72 4.47
CA ILE A 35 6.47 8.62 4.51
C ILE A 35 5.82 8.54 5.87
N ARG A 36 5.64 9.70 6.51
CA ARG A 36 4.91 9.85 7.77
C ARG A 36 3.58 10.52 7.50
N GLY A 37 2.52 10.00 8.10
CA GLY A 37 1.18 10.53 7.91
C GLY A 37 0.26 10.25 9.10
N SER A 38 -0.99 10.67 8.96
CA SER A 38 -2.05 10.35 9.90
C SER A 38 -3.32 10.04 9.12
N THR A 39 -4.05 9.02 9.56
CA THR A 39 -5.37 8.67 9.06
C THR A 39 -6.41 9.13 10.08
N PHE A 40 -7.48 9.76 9.61
CA PHE A 40 -8.62 10.21 10.42
C PHE A 40 -9.80 9.29 10.12
N ILE A 41 -10.41 8.74 11.16
CA ILE A 41 -11.47 7.74 11.05
C ILE A 41 -12.70 8.26 11.79
N THR A 42 -13.81 8.34 11.07
CA THR A 42 -15.12 8.69 11.62
C THR A 42 -15.98 7.44 11.56
N ALA A 43 -16.51 7.02 12.72
CA ALA A 43 -17.45 5.91 12.80
C ALA A 43 -18.87 6.38 12.53
N THR A 44 -19.70 5.51 11.95
CA THR A 44 -21.09 5.85 11.62
C THR A 44 -22.00 5.67 12.84
N SER A 45 -21.61 4.80 13.77
CA SER A 45 -22.34 4.53 15.01
C SER A 45 -21.41 4.49 16.23
N SER A 46 -22.00 4.65 17.42
CA SER A 46 -21.25 4.54 18.69
C SER A 46 -20.72 3.12 18.95
N GLU A 47 -21.37 2.10 18.42
CA GLU A 47 -20.94 0.70 18.56
C GLU A 47 -19.71 0.40 17.70
N GLU A 48 -19.71 0.88 16.44
CA GLU A 48 -18.53 0.81 15.56
C GLU A 48 -17.34 1.54 16.17
N LEU A 49 -17.58 2.72 16.76
CA LEU A 49 -16.53 3.49 17.41
C LEU A 49 -15.90 2.71 18.55
N LYS A 50 -16.72 2.09 19.40
CA LYS A 50 -16.25 1.32 20.57
C LYS A 50 -15.47 0.07 20.14
N GLU A 51 -15.93 -0.64 19.12
CA GLU A 51 -15.22 -1.80 18.58
C GLU A 51 -13.89 -1.38 17.96
N LEU A 52 -13.87 -0.28 17.21
CA LEU A 52 -12.64 0.27 16.65
C LEU A 52 -11.65 0.69 17.74
N GLU A 53 -12.10 1.38 18.79
CA GLU A 53 -11.27 1.74 19.94
C GLU A 53 -10.67 0.49 20.61
N ASN A 54 -11.46 -0.57 20.77
CA ASN A 54 -11.00 -1.84 21.33
C ASN A 54 -9.91 -2.49 20.45
N GLN A 55 -10.14 -2.60 19.13
CA GLN A 55 -9.16 -3.17 18.20
C GLN A 55 -7.85 -2.38 18.20
N LEU A 56 -7.95 -1.04 18.15
CA LEU A 56 -6.79 -0.16 18.16
C LEU A 56 -6.01 -0.23 19.48
N SER A 57 -6.69 -0.39 20.63
CA SER A 57 -6.05 -0.59 21.93
C SER A 57 -5.19 -1.86 21.98
N GLN A 58 -5.56 -2.87 21.19
CA GLN A 58 -4.82 -4.13 21.03
C GLN A 58 -3.72 -4.05 19.95
N ASN A 59 -3.41 -2.85 19.45
CA ASN A 59 -2.53 -2.60 18.29
C ASN A 59 -2.96 -3.35 17.02
N ARG A 60 -4.27 -3.64 16.88
CA ARG A 60 -4.82 -4.27 15.68
C ARG A 60 -5.52 -3.21 14.85
N VAL A 61 -4.90 -2.85 13.73
CA VAL A 61 -5.52 -1.95 12.76
C VAL A 61 -6.44 -2.74 11.85
N PRO A 62 -7.73 -2.36 11.74
CA PRO A 62 -8.68 -3.03 10.86
C PRO A 62 -8.19 -3.07 9.40
N PRO A 63 -8.39 -4.19 8.66
CA PRO A 63 -8.02 -4.28 7.25
C PRO A 63 -8.56 -3.15 6.36
N PRO A 64 -9.80 -2.64 6.54
CA PRO A 64 -10.29 -1.51 5.74
C PRO A 64 -9.44 -0.24 5.89
N ILE A 65 -8.97 0.05 7.10
CA ILE A 65 -8.12 1.22 7.38
C ILE A 65 -6.76 1.05 6.73
N LEU A 66 -6.20 -0.17 6.80
CA LEU A 66 -4.97 -0.52 6.11
C LEU A 66 -5.10 -0.28 4.61
N MET A 67 -6.12 -0.87 3.98
CA MET A 67 -6.36 -0.76 2.53
C MET A 67 -6.60 0.69 2.10
N ALA A 68 -7.43 1.44 2.81
CA ALA A 68 -7.68 2.85 2.51
C ALA A 68 -6.39 3.68 2.57
N THR A 69 -5.56 3.46 3.59
CA THR A 69 -4.27 4.15 3.73
C THR A 69 -3.33 3.80 2.58
N PHE A 70 -3.21 2.51 2.21
CA PHE A 70 -2.40 2.06 1.07
C PHE A 70 -2.87 2.66 -0.26
N SER A 71 -4.17 2.65 -0.54
CA SER A 71 -4.75 3.17 -1.78
C SER A 71 -4.47 4.66 -1.98
N TYR A 72 -4.29 5.42 -0.91
CA TYR A 72 -3.93 6.84 -0.99
C TYR A 72 -2.42 7.07 -1.05
N VAL A 73 -1.65 6.33 -0.25
CA VAL A 73 -0.19 6.54 -0.14
C VAL A 73 0.55 6.03 -1.37
N LEU A 74 0.14 4.89 -1.96
CA LEU A 74 0.86 4.27 -3.08
C LEU A 74 0.92 5.17 -4.33
N PRO A 75 -0.18 5.80 -4.80
CA PRO A 75 -0.12 6.71 -5.93
C PRO A 75 0.77 7.93 -5.68
N LEU A 76 0.68 8.53 -4.49
CA LEU A 76 1.51 9.68 -4.11
C LEU A 76 2.99 9.32 -4.06
N LEU A 77 3.30 8.16 -3.49
CA LEU A 77 4.64 7.63 -3.42
C LEU A 77 5.18 7.32 -4.84
N SER A 78 4.36 6.77 -5.72
CA SER A 78 4.74 6.50 -7.12
C SER A 78 5.07 7.79 -7.87
N LEU A 79 4.26 8.83 -7.70
CA LEU A 79 4.52 10.15 -8.27
C LEU A 79 5.82 10.73 -7.73
N LEU A 80 6.02 10.70 -6.41
CA LEU A 80 7.23 11.19 -5.77
C LEU A 80 8.48 10.43 -6.21
N ALA A 81 8.40 9.10 -6.31
CA ALA A 81 9.49 8.27 -6.81
C ALA A 81 9.89 8.67 -8.24
N ARG A 82 8.90 8.85 -9.14
CA ARG A 82 9.14 9.30 -10.51
C ARG A 82 9.83 10.66 -10.58
N GLU A 83 9.39 11.64 -9.79
CA GLU A 83 10.01 12.98 -9.76
C GLU A 83 11.44 12.96 -9.21
N LEU A 84 11.79 11.96 -8.38
CA LEU A 84 13.14 11.73 -7.89
C LEU A 84 13.98 10.84 -8.83
N GLY A 85 13.45 10.44 -9.98
CA GLY A 85 14.12 9.51 -10.90
C GLY A 85 14.26 8.08 -10.36
N LEU A 86 13.51 7.74 -9.30
CA LEU A 86 13.47 6.42 -8.71
C LEU A 86 12.44 5.55 -9.44
N PRO A 87 12.70 4.23 -9.60
CA PRO A 87 11.71 3.32 -10.15
C PRO A 87 10.45 3.32 -9.26
N PRO A 88 9.24 3.19 -9.84
CA PRO A 88 8.03 3.11 -9.06
C PRO A 88 8.12 1.99 -8.02
N PRO A 89 7.69 2.23 -6.77
CA PRO A 89 7.74 1.23 -5.71
C PRO A 89 6.68 0.13 -5.84
N VAL A 90 5.88 0.18 -6.91
CA VAL A 90 4.88 -0.84 -7.24
C VAL A 90 5.59 -1.98 -7.97
N PRO A 91 5.41 -3.25 -7.56
CA PRO A 91 5.96 -4.37 -8.30
C PRO A 91 5.47 -4.30 -9.76
N PRO A 92 6.34 -4.61 -10.74
CA PRO A 92 5.89 -4.68 -12.13
C PRO A 92 4.74 -5.68 -12.22
N PRO A 93 3.78 -5.48 -13.15
CA PRO A 93 2.78 -6.50 -13.42
C PRO A 93 3.52 -7.78 -13.76
N ILE A 94 3.44 -8.77 -12.87
CA ILE A 94 3.90 -10.12 -13.16
C ILE A 94 2.99 -10.59 -14.28
N ALA A 95 3.54 -10.81 -15.47
CA ALA A 95 2.82 -11.56 -16.49
C ALA A 95 2.37 -12.86 -15.81
N GLN A 96 1.06 -13.09 -15.75
CA GLN A 96 0.55 -14.38 -15.34
C GLN A 96 1.06 -15.34 -16.42
N THR A 97 2.17 -16.03 -16.15
CA THR A 97 2.60 -17.14 -16.99
C THR A 97 1.48 -18.17 -16.86
N GLU A 98 0.54 -18.15 -17.79
CA GLU A 98 -0.40 -19.24 -17.97
C GLU A 98 0.46 -20.49 -18.08
N HIS A 99 0.31 -21.43 -17.14
CA HIS A 99 0.86 -22.77 -17.31
C HIS A 99 0.09 -23.45 -18.44
N THR A 100 0.35 -23.04 -19.68
CA THR A 100 -0.09 -23.77 -20.86
C THR A 100 0.82 -25.00 -20.96
N THR A 101 0.25 -26.15 -20.63
CA THR A 101 0.77 -27.47 -20.97
C THR A 101 1.26 -27.45 -22.42
N ARG A 102 2.58 -27.57 -22.57
CA ARG A 102 3.32 -27.64 -23.83
C ARG A 102 2.65 -28.60 -24.82
N ARG A 103 2.05 -28.07 -25.89
CA ARG A 103 1.88 -28.77 -27.18
C ARG A 103 2.83 -28.10 -28.19
N GLU A 104 3.46 -28.93 -29.02
CA GLU A 104 4.53 -28.56 -29.96
C GLU A 104 4.15 -27.46 -30.97
N PRO A 105 5.17 -26.75 -31.52
CA PRO A 105 4.98 -25.47 -32.19
C PRO A 105 4.56 -25.62 -33.65
N THR A 106 3.47 -24.98 -34.05
CA THR A 106 3.22 -24.64 -35.45
C THR A 106 3.78 -23.26 -35.73
N THR A 107 4.69 -23.19 -36.69
CA THR A 107 5.34 -22.01 -37.27
C THR A 107 4.41 -20.79 -37.34
N GLY A 108 4.73 -19.75 -36.56
CA GLY A 108 4.01 -18.48 -36.56
C GLY A 108 4.90 -17.36 -36.03
N THR A 109 5.34 -16.51 -36.95
CA THR A 109 5.98 -15.19 -36.81
C THR A 109 6.14 -14.67 -35.37
N GLY A 110 7.33 -14.87 -34.81
CA GLY A 110 7.72 -14.24 -33.54
C GLY A 110 7.98 -12.75 -33.74
N ILE A 111 7.14 -11.90 -33.16
CA ILE A 111 7.47 -10.48 -33.01
C ILE A 111 8.54 -10.40 -31.92
N SER A 112 9.76 -9.96 -32.29
CA SER A 112 10.79 -9.62 -31.31
C SER A 112 10.56 -8.20 -30.81
N TYR A 113 10.46 -8.04 -29.49
CA TYR A 113 10.52 -6.74 -28.85
C TYR A 113 11.94 -6.57 -28.32
N HIS A 114 12.68 -5.64 -28.91
CA HIS A 114 13.94 -5.15 -28.35
C HIS A 114 13.60 -3.94 -27.46
N VAL A 115 14.00 -4.02 -26.20
CA VAL A 115 13.98 -2.90 -25.24
C VAL A 115 15.29 -2.13 -25.37
#